data_AF-A0A6J8ET22-F1
#
_entry.id   AF-A0A6J8ET22-F1
#
_cell.length_a   1.000
_cell.length_b   1.000
_cell.length_c   1.000
_cell.angle_alpha   90.00
_cell.angle_beta   90.00
_cell.angle_gamma   90.00
#
_symmetry.space_group_name_H-M   'P 1'
#
loop_
_entity.id
_entity.type
_entity.pdbx_description
1 polymer ?
#
loop_
_entity_poly.entity_id
_entity_poly.type
_entity_poly.pdbx_seq_one_letter_code
_entity_poly.pdbx_strand_id
1 'polypeptide(L)'
;MHLDVTESTELDIYGKRRNWNLSAYFNQFEFNPSLTHLSRLEIVSKVGAGDFSLMIKNASVFDEGLYECDYQDKNNTIENRRYFLQIKALPSEIEFVNSTNDTITGIEQQPLSVVCRVKRGKPPETLTLKRMAITVKAGGHGSIVYRFNPEKIDHNIQFLCEAKSPLTSLPLRKTVKINIKCKFVLTFCIQ
;
A
#
# COMPACT_ATOMS: atom_id res chain seq x y z
N MET A 1 -22.84 6.75 -22.53
CA MET A 1 -22.70 6.04 -21.22
C MET A 1 -21.98 7.00 -20.30
N HIS A 2 -22.64 7.38 -19.20
CA HIS A 2 -22.22 8.47 -18.30
C HIS A 2 -21.01 7.99 -17.47
N LEU A 3 -19.90 8.73 -17.54
CA LEU A 3 -18.78 8.59 -16.61
C LEU A 3 -18.72 9.91 -15.84
N ASP A 4 -18.99 9.87 -14.55
CA ASP A 4 -18.72 10.97 -13.65
C ASP A 4 -17.20 11.17 -13.59
N VAL A 5 -16.74 12.28 -14.16
CA VAL A 5 -15.33 12.66 -14.19
C VAL A 5 -15.17 13.86 -13.27
N THR A 6 -14.55 13.65 -12.11
CA THR A 6 -13.99 14.76 -11.33
C THR A 6 -12.69 15.18 -11.99
N GLU A 7 -12.71 16.35 -12.60
CA GLU A 7 -11.54 17.04 -13.14
C GLU A 7 -10.56 17.35 -11.99
N SER A 8 -9.35 16.77 -12.02
CA SER A 8 -8.29 17.17 -11.09
C SER A 8 -6.98 17.36 -11.84
N THR A 9 -6.55 18.61 -11.93
CA THR A 9 -5.20 18.99 -12.32
C THR A 9 -4.26 18.82 -11.12
N GLU A 10 -3.57 17.69 -11.03
CA GLU A 10 -2.42 17.59 -10.12
C GLU A 10 -1.34 16.66 -10.71
N LEU A 11 -0.10 17.16 -10.73
CA LEU A 11 1.09 16.41 -11.09
C LEU A 11 1.50 15.52 -9.92
N ASP A 12 1.58 14.20 -10.15
CA ASP A 12 2.03 13.21 -9.17
C ASP A 12 3.56 13.26 -8.94
N ILE A 13 3.95 12.99 -7.68
CA ILE A 13 5.26 13.11 -7.03
C ILE A 13 6.35 12.19 -7.63
N TYR A 14 5.99 11.24 -8.50
CA TYR A 14 6.89 10.30 -9.18
C TYR A 14 7.10 10.57 -10.67
N GLY A 15 6.45 11.61 -11.24
CA GLY A 15 6.72 12.08 -12.61
C GLY A 15 6.46 11.05 -13.73
N LYS A 16 5.69 9.99 -13.46
CA LYS A 16 5.39 8.95 -14.45
C LYS A 16 4.10 9.27 -15.21
N ARG A 17 4.23 9.49 -16.51
CA ARG A 17 3.13 9.69 -17.45
C ARG A 17 2.99 8.46 -18.33
N ARG A 18 1.77 7.90 -18.46
CA ARG A 18 1.50 6.79 -19.37
C ARG A 18 0.53 7.24 -20.46
N ASN A 19 0.99 7.17 -21.70
CA ASN A 19 0.21 7.57 -22.87
C ASN A 19 -0.36 6.33 -23.55
N TRP A 20 -1.64 6.35 -23.95
CA TRP A 20 -2.14 5.47 -25.01
C TRP A 20 -2.55 6.31 -26.21
N ASN A 21 -2.21 5.82 -27.39
CA ASN A 21 -2.44 6.53 -28.65
C ASN A 21 -3.35 5.68 -29.53
N LEU A 22 -4.42 6.29 -30.03
CA LEU A 22 -5.37 5.70 -30.97
C LEU A 22 -5.40 6.52 -32.26
N SER A 23 -4.73 6.01 -33.31
CA SER A 23 -4.78 6.58 -34.66
C SER A 23 -5.92 5.93 -35.45
N ALA A 24 -6.97 6.69 -35.80
CA ALA A 24 -8.10 6.20 -36.59
C ALA A 24 -8.04 6.70 -38.05
N TYR A 25 -7.29 6.00 -38.90
CA TYR A 25 -7.48 6.11 -40.35
C TYR A 25 -8.48 5.04 -40.79
N PHE A 26 -9.46 5.41 -41.61
CA PHE A 26 -10.40 4.43 -42.17
C PHE A 26 -9.59 3.28 -42.79
N ASN A 27 -9.82 2.10 -42.23
CA ASN A 27 -9.24 0.80 -42.62
C ASN A 27 -7.80 0.49 -42.18
N GLN A 28 -7.14 1.31 -41.36
CA GLN A 28 -5.91 0.94 -40.68
C GLN A 28 -5.76 1.73 -39.36
N PHE A 29 -5.99 1.04 -38.24
CA PHE A 29 -5.69 1.56 -36.92
C PHE A 29 -4.21 1.28 -36.62
N GLU A 30 -3.40 2.34 -36.51
CA GLU A 30 -1.99 2.19 -36.14
C GLU A 30 -1.87 2.23 -34.62
N PHE A 31 -1.65 1.07 -34.02
CA PHE A 31 -1.36 0.94 -32.59
C PHE A 31 0.06 1.43 -32.34
N ASN A 32 0.25 2.38 -31.41
CA ASN A 32 1.60 2.65 -30.93
C ASN A 32 2.06 1.49 -30.03
N PRO A 33 3.08 0.70 -30.41
CA PRO A 33 3.49 -0.51 -29.71
C PRO A 33 4.13 -0.23 -28.33
N SER A 34 4.26 1.03 -27.91
CA SER A 34 4.92 1.41 -26.66
C SER A 34 4.27 0.81 -25.40
N LEU A 35 3.03 0.32 -25.46
CA LEU A 35 2.35 -0.37 -24.35
C LEU A 35 2.38 -1.90 -24.42
N THR A 36 2.71 -2.50 -25.57
CA THR A 36 2.65 -3.96 -25.77
C THR A 36 3.76 -4.72 -25.03
N HIS A 37 4.81 -4.03 -24.59
CA HIS A 37 5.86 -4.59 -23.74
C HIS A 37 5.44 -4.72 -22.25
N LEU A 38 4.29 -4.17 -21.87
CA LEU A 38 3.73 -4.33 -20.53
C LEU A 38 2.66 -5.41 -20.59
N SER A 39 3.04 -6.66 -20.31
CA SER A 39 2.24 -7.90 -20.39
C SER A 39 0.86 -7.90 -19.71
N ARG A 40 0.52 -6.83 -19.00
CA ARG A 40 -0.70 -6.64 -18.22
C ARG A 40 -1.61 -5.51 -18.72
N LEU A 41 -1.19 -4.73 -19.72
CA LEU A 41 -2.01 -3.69 -20.34
C LEU A 41 -2.56 -4.22 -21.67
N GLU A 42 -3.85 -4.01 -21.90
CA GLU A 42 -4.53 -4.42 -23.13
C GLU A 42 -5.52 -3.34 -23.56
N ILE A 43 -5.59 -3.04 -24.86
CA ILE A 43 -6.66 -2.21 -25.40
C ILE A 43 -7.78 -3.15 -25.80
N VAL A 44 -8.92 -3.03 -25.12
CA VAL A 44 -10.14 -3.75 -25.46
C VAL A 44 -10.95 -2.87 -26.40
N SER A 45 -11.16 -3.36 -27.61
CA SER A 45 -11.98 -2.65 -28.61
C SER A 45 -13.25 -3.40 -28.92
N LYS A 46 -14.36 -2.68 -29.04
CA LYS A 46 -15.61 -3.20 -29.61
C LYS A 46 -15.81 -2.57 -30.98
N VAL A 47 -15.26 -3.23 -32.00
CA VAL A 47 -15.33 -2.78 -33.39
C VAL A 47 -16.80 -2.62 -33.80
N GLY A 48 -17.17 -1.40 -34.21
CA GLY A 48 -18.55 -0.99 -34.54
C GLY A 48 -19.23 -0.10 -33.49
N ALA A 49 -18.76 -0.07 -32.24
CA ALA A 49 -19.29 0.80 -31.18
C ALA A 49 -18.42 2.04 -30.91
N GLY A 50 -17.22 2.11 -31.50
CA GLY A 50 -16.26 3.20 -31.24
C GLY A 50 -15.64 3.15 -29.83
N ASP A 51 -15.73 2.01 -29.16
CA ASP A 51 -15.17 1.82 -27.82
C ASP A 51 -13.74 1.29 -27.91
N PHE A 52 -12.82 2.04 -27.31
CA PHE A 52 -11.39 1.76 -27.21
C PHE A 52 -10.95 1.97 -25.78
N SER A 53 -11.23 0.97 -24.94
CA SER A 53 -10.99 1.02 -23.51
C SER A 53 -9.61 0.44 -23.17
N LEU A 54 -8.88 1.08 -22.25
CA LEU A 54 -7.66 0.51 -21.66
C LEU A 54 -8.03 -0.43 -20.52
N MET A 55 -7.61 -1.69 -20.62
CA MET A 55 -7.74 -2.71 -19.58
C MET A 55 -6.39 -2.96 -18.91
N ILE A 56 -6.37 -2.93 -17.58
CA ILE A 56 -5.20 -3.23 -16.75
C ILE A 56 -5.47 -4.54 -16.00
N LYS A 57 -4.83 -5.63 -16.42
CA LYS A 57 -4.92 -6.92 -15.74
C LYS A 57 -4.06 -6.90 -14.47
N ASN A 58 -4.58 -7.46 -13.38
CA ASN A 58 -3.87 -7.53 -12.09
C ASN A 58 -3.32 -6.15 -11.66
N ALA A 59 -4.22 -5.18 -11.54
CA ALA A 59 -3.87 -3.84 -11.10
C ALA A 59 -3.16 -3.87 -9.73
N SER A 60 -2.16 -3.02 -9.60
CA SER A 60 -1.28 -2.90 -8.45
C SER A 60 -1.18 -1.43 -8.05
N VAL A 61 -0.68 -1.16 -6.84
CA VAL A 61 -0.42 0.23 -6.40
C VAL A 61 0.53 1.01 -7.32
N PHE A 62 1.30 0.32 -8.18
CA PHE A 62 2.19 0.93 -9.16
C PHE A 62 1.51 1.31 -10.49
N ASP A 63 0.23 0.96 -10.65
CA ASP A 63 -0.59 1.40 -11.77
C ASP A 63 -1.19 2.77 -11.58
N GLU A 64 -1.22 3.27 -10.34
CA GLU A 64 -1.71 4.61 -10.08
C GLU A 64 -0.91 5.66 -10.85
N GLY A 65 -1.61 6.66 -11.36
CA GLY A 65 -1.01 7.80 -12.03
C GLY A 65 -1.91 8.39 -13.08
N LEU A 66 -1.31 9.26 -13.90
CA LEU A 66 -1.98 9.93 -14.99
C LEU A 66 -1.97 9.06 -16.26
N TYR A 67 -3.15 8.94 -16.82
CA TYR A 67 -3.49 8.18 -18.00
C TYR A 67 -4.00 9.16 -19.07
N GLU A 68 -3.34 9.23 -20.23
CA GLU A 68 -3.72 10.12 -21.35
C GLU A 68 -4.21 9.35 -22.58
N CYS A 69 -5.43 9.68 -23.06
CA CYS A 69 -5.99 9.25 -24.35
C CYS A 69 -5.77 10.32 -25.40
N ASP A 70 -4.98 10.01 -26.41
CA ASP A 70 -4.91 10.81 -27.62
C ASP A 70 -5.75 10.15 -28.71
N TYR A 71 -6.69 10.91 -29.28
CA TYR A 71 -7.40 10.48 -30.49
C TYR A 71 -7.35 11.58 -31.55
N GLN A 72 -7.17 11.14 -32.80
CA GLN A 72 -7.14 12.04 -33.95
C GLN A 72 -8.42 11.87 -34.77
N ASP A 73 -9.09 12.98 -35.06
CA ASP A 73 -10.26 12.99 -35.94
C ASP A 73 -9.87 13.05 -37.42
N LYS A 74 -10.87 12.99 -38.32
CA LYS A 74 -10.66 13.01 -39.78
C LYS A 74 -10.07 14.33 -40.30
N ASN A 75 -10.15 15.40 -39.51
CA ASN A 75 -9.64 16.72 -39.85
C ASN A 75 -8.22 16.92 -39.34
N ASN A 76 -7.56 15.85 -38.88
CA ASN A 76 -6.26 15.86 -38.20
C ASN A 76 -6.25 16.64 -36.88
N THR A 77 -7.41 16.92 -36.29
CA THR A 77 -7.51 17.49 -34.95
C THR A 77 -7.14 16.41 -33.95
N ILE A 78 -6.18 16.70 -33.08
CA ILE A 78 -5.81 15.82 -31.97
C ILE A 78 -6.55 16.31 -30.72
N GLU A 79 -7.37 15.44 -30.16
CA GLU A 79 -7.96 15.65 -28.85
C GLU A 79 -7.27 14.76 -27.81
N ASN A 80 -6.92 15.38 -26.68
CA ASN A 80 -6.31 14.71 -25.54
C ASN A 80 -7.30 14.67 -24.38
N ARG A 81 -7.51 13.49 -23.79
CA ARG A 81 -8.26 13.33 -22.54
C ARG A 81 -7.36 12.73 -21.47
N ARG A 82 -7.47 13.27 -20.26
CA ARG A 82 -6.66 12.85 -19.11
C ARG A 82 -7.53 12.22 -18.04
N TYR A 83 -7.03 11.14 -17.46
CA TYR A 83 -7.68 10.38 -16.40
C TYR A 83 -6.65 10.08 -15.30
N PHE A 84 -7.00 10.34 -14.04
CA PHE A 84 -6.14 9.96 -12.92
C PHE A 84 -6.65 8.66 -12.30
N LEU A 85 -5.88 7.59 -12.42
CA LEU A 85 -6.24 6.28 -11.88
C LEU A 85 -5.81 6.21 -10.41
N GLN A 86 -6.75 6.25 -9.48
CA GLN A 86 -6.47 5.99 -8.07
C GLN A 86 -6.60 4.50 -7.75
N ILE A 87 -5.55 3.90 -7.19
CA ILE A 87 -5.57 2.49 -6.76
C ILE A 87 -5.84 2.40 -5.26
N LYS A 88 -6.72 1.47 -4.89
CA LYS A 88 -7.00 1.08 -3.51
C LYS A 88 -6.42 -0.31 -3.26
N ALA A 89 -5.71 -0.49 -2.16
CA ALA A 89 -5.03 -1.73 -1.81
C ALA A 89 -5.14 -2.03 -0.31
N LEU A 90 -5.39 -3.29 0.02
CA LEU A 90 -5.31 -3.76 1.39
C LEU A 90 -3.84 -3.81 1.85
N PRO A 91 -3.56 -3.50 3.13
CA PRO A 91 -2.27 -3.79 3.72
C PRO A 91 -1.90 -5.26 3.49
N SER A 92 -0.69 -5.50 3.01
CA SER A 92 -0.25 -6.86 2.66
C SER A 92 0.57 -7.54 3.76
N GLU A 93 1.21 -6.74 4.62
CA GLU A 93 2.25 -7.24 5.51
C GLU A 93 2.45 -6.29 6.70
N ILE A 94 2.69 -6.88 7.87
CA ILE A 94 3.11 -6.20 9.08
C ILE A 94 4.50 -6.70 9.46
N GLU A 95 5.39 -5.78 9.83
CA GLU A 95 6.72 -6.09 10.35
C GLU A 95 6.95 -5.41 11.70
N PHE A 96 7.65 -6.11 12.60
CA PHE A 96 8.20 -5.51 13.81
C PHE A 96 9.68 -5.21 13.57
N VAL A 97 10.02 -3.94 13.40
CA VAL A 97 11.30 -3.48 12.80
C VAL A 97 12.52 -3.93 13.63
N ASN A 98 12.36 -4.05 14.94
CA ASN A 98 13.43 -4.43 15.87
C ASN A 98 13.30 -5.87 16.38
N SER A 99 12.57 -6.72 15.66
CA SER A 99 12.39 -8.13 16.03
C SER A 99 13.34 -9.05 15.26
N THR A 100 13.74 -10.15 15.90
CA THR A 100 14.43 -11.27 15.27
C THR A 100 13.65 -12.53 15.58
N ASN A 101 13.22 -13.27 14.55
CA ASN A 101 12.34 -14.43 14.69
C ASN A 101 11.11 -14.13 15.57
N ASP A 102 10.42 -13.02 15.26
CA ASP A 102 9.25 -12.51 15.99
C ASP A 102 9.48 -12.32 17.51
N THR A 103 10.72 -12.07 17.91
CA THR A 103 11.09 -11.74 19.30
C THR A 103 11.84 -10.41 19.37
N ILE A 104 11.42 -9.53 20.28
CA ILE A 104 12.14 -8.30 20.64
C ILE A 104 12.80 -8.53 21.99
N THR A 105 14.11 -8.30 22.08
CA THR A 105 14.85 -8.43 23.33
C THR A 105 15.06 -7.06 23.98
N GLY A 106 14.75 -6.95 25.28
CA GLY A 106 14.98 -5.76 26.08
C GLY A 106 15.76 -6.07 27.36
N ILE A 107 16.24 -5.02 28.02
CA ILE A 107 16.87 -5.11 29.34
C ILE A 107 15.92 -4.48 30.35
N GLU A 108 15.73 -5.16 31.47
CA GLU A 108 14.89 -4.70 32.57
C GLU A 108 15.24 -3.26 32.99
N GLN A 109 14.21 -2.44 33.18
CA GLN A 109 14.27 -1.01 33.51
C GLN A 109 15.01 -0.12 32.50
N GLN A 110 15.37 -0.63 31.31
CA GLN A 110 15.95 0.18 30.24
C GLN A 110 14.91 0.48 29.16
N PRO A 111 14.88 1.70 28.58
CA PRO A 111 13.93 2.03 27.55
C PRO A 111 13.94 1.04 26.37
N LEU A 112 12.79 0.42 26.11
CA LEU A 112 12.56 -0.47 24.98
C LEU A 112 11.49 0.13 24.08
N SER A 113 11.67 -0.01 22.77
CA SER A 113 10.67 0.39 21.77
C SER A 113 10.07 -0.83 21.07
N VAL A 114 8.76 -0.82 20.84
CA VAL A 114 8.07 -1.75 19.93
C VAL A 114 7.65 -0.94 18.72
N VAL A 115 8.23 -1.27 17.56
CA VAL A 115 7.98 -0.57 16.30
C VAL A 115 7.24 -1.51 15.37
N CYS A 116 5.94 -1.27 15.18
CA CYS A 116 5.15 -1.95 14.16
C CYS A 116 5.09 -1.09 12.90
N ARG A 117 5.38 -1.69 11.75
CA ARG A 117 5.31 -1.05 10.43
C ARG A 117 4.46 -1.90 9.49
N VAL A 118 3.70 -1.23 8.65
CA VAL A 118 2.76 -1.85 7.72
C VAL A 118 3.12 -1.45 6.30
N LYS A 119 3.02 -2.42 5.38
CA LYS A 119 3.39 -2.24 3.98
C LYS A 119 2.17 -2.34 3.06
N ARG A 120 2.17 -1.51 2.01
CA ARG A 120 1.29 -1.58 0.83
C ARG A 120 -0.22 -1.36 1.11
N GLY A 121 -0.56 -0.62 2.17
CA GLY A 121 -1.94 -0.19 2.44
C GLY A 121 -2.30 1.13 1.75
N LYS A 122 -3.44 1.17 1.05
CA LYS A 122 -3.98 2.39 0.43
C LYS A 122 -5.53 2.38 0.39
N PRO A 123 -6.24 3.37 0.94
CA PRO A 123 -5.73 4.54 1.69
C PRO A 123 -5.05 4.13 3.01
N PRO A 124 -4.36 5.06 3.71
CA PRO A 124 -3.63 4.75 4.93
C PRO A 124 -4.47 4.01 5.95
N GLU A 125 -3.97 2.88 6.44
CA GLU A 125 -4.58 2.12 7.52
C GLU A 125 -4.48 2.86 8.87
N THR A 126 -5.39 2.55 9.78
CA THR A 126 -5.27 2.94 11.19
C THR A 126 -4.63 1.82 11.98
N LEU A 127 -3.56 2.14 12.71
CA LEU A 127 -2.81 1.18 13.52
C LEU A 127 -3.24 1.22 14.98
N THR A 128 -3.37 0.02 15.55
CA THR A 128 -3.55 -0.19 16.99
C THR A 128 -2.48 -1.17 17.49
N LEU A 129 -1.76 -0.79 18.54
CA LEU A 129 -0.81 -1.67 19.22
C LEU A 129 -1.38 -2.05 20.58
N LYS A 130 -1.48 -3.35 20.81
CA LYS A 130 -1.97 -3.95 22.05
C LYS A 130 -0.85 -4.69 22.76
N ARG A 131 -0.76 -4.53 24.08
CA ARG A 131 0.03 -5.37 24.98
C ARG A 131 -0.94 -6.33 25.62
N MET A 132 -0.83 -7.63 25.29
CA MET A 132 -1.89 -8.61 25.57
C MET A 132 -3.25 -8.13 25.01
N ALA A 133 -4.25 -7.91 25.86
CA ALA A 133 -5.57 -7.43 25.47
C ALA A 133 -5.72 -5.90 25.51
N ILE A 134 -4.74 -5.18 26.09
CA ILE A 134 -4.87 -3.74 26.38
C ILE A 134 -4.25 -2.92 25.26
N THR A 135 -5.00 -1.96 24.72
CA THR A 135 -4.48 -0.98 23.76
C THR A 135 -3.50 -0.04 24.45
N VAL A 136 -2.23 -0.09 24.03
CA VAL A 136 -1.16 0.80 24.55
C VAL A 136 -0.90 2.00 23.64
N LYS A 137 -1.27 1.88 22.35
CA LYS A 137 -1.19 2.99 21.40
C LYS A 137 -2.16 2.79 20.24
N ALA A 138 -2.76 3.86 19.75
CA ALA A 138 -3.66 3.85 18.59
C ALA A 138 -3.44 5.10 17.72
N GLY A 139 -3.95 5.07 16.49
CA GLY A 139 -3.97 6.23 15.58
C GLY A 139 -2.71 6.42 14.72
N GLY A 140 -1.82 5.41 14.66
CA GLY A 140 -0.68 5.45 13.73
C GLY A 140 -1.11 5.16 12.29
N HIS A 141 -0.34 5.64 11.31
CA HIS A 141 -0.49 5.36 9.88
C HIS A 141 0.86 4.92 9.32
N GLY A 142 0.94 3.78 8.60
CA GLY A 142 2.17 3.21 8.08
C GLY A 142 3.10 2.62 9.15
N SER A 143 3.23 3.29 10.30
CA SER A 143 3.98 2.80 11.46
C SER A 143 3.44 3.33 12.79
N ILE A 144 3.65 2.56 13.85
CA ILE A 144 3.30 2.91 15.23
C ILE A 144 4.41 2.46 16.17
N VAL A 145 4.83 3.38 17.05
CA VAL A 145 5.96 3.17 17.98
C VAL A 145 5.49 3.32 19.41
N TYR A 146 5.65 2.29 20.23
CA TYR A 146 5.41 2.35 21.67
C TYR A 146 6.73 2.23 22.42
N ARG A 147 6.98 3.11 23.38
CA ARG A 147 8.20 3.12 24.20
C ARG A 147 7.81 2.92 25.66
N PHE A 148 8.52 2.04 26.35
CA PHE A 148 8.30 1.75 27.76
C PHE A 148 9.57 1.21 28.39
N ASN A 149 9.64 1.21 29.72
CA ASN A 149 10.70 0.54 30.47
C ASN A 149 10.14 -0.83 30.90
N PRO A 150 10.68 -1.94 30.41
CA PRO A 150 10.14 -3.26 30.70
C PRO A 150 10.53 -3.72 32.10
N GLU A 151 9.66 -4.51 32.70
CA GLU A 151 9.88 -5.20 33.97
C GLU A 151 10.10 -6.70 33.74
N LYS A 152 10.59 -7.43 34.76
CA LYS A 152 10.70 -8.89 34.69
C LYS A 152 9.38 -9.59 34.31
N ILE A 153 8.24 -9.04 34.74
CA ILE A 153 6.91 -9.57 34.42
C ILE A 153 6.56 -9.45 32.91
N ASP A 154 7.29 -8.61 32.16
CA ASP A 154 7.12 -8.47 30.71
C ASP A 154 7.74 -9.59 29.90
N HIS A 155 8.52 -10.46 30.54
CA HIS A 155 9.12 -11.60 29.88
C HIS A 155 8.05 -12.52 29.30
N ASN A 156 8.20 -12.90 28.02
CA ASN A 156 7.26 -13.69 27.22
C ASN A 156 5.90 -13.02 26.93
N ILE A 157 5.68 -11.75 27.28
CA ILE A 157 4.47 -11.03 26.87
C ILE A 157 4.44 -10.83 25.35
N GLN A 158 3.24 -10.91 24.77
CA GLN A 158 3.01 -10.63 23.35
C GLN A 158 2.44 -9.23 23.14
N PHE A 159 2.96 -8.58 22.10
CA PHE A 159 2.34 -7.41 21.50
C PHE A 159 1.62 -7.81 20.23
N LEU A 160 0.40 -7.31 20.05
CA LEU A 160 -0.39 -7.47 18.84
C LEU A 160 -0.47 -6.12 18.12
N CYS A 161 -0.06 -6.08 16.86
CA CYS A 161 -0.31 -4.95 15.99
C CYS A 161 -1.48 -5.27 15.06
N GLU A 162 -2.47 -4.37 15.02
CA GLU A 162 -3.63 -4.45 14.15
C GLU A 162 -3.63 -3.28 13.17
N ALA A 163 -3.77 -3.60 11.89
CA ALA A 163 -3.87 -2.65 10.79
C ALA A 163 -5.27 -2.67 10.20
N LYS A 164 -6.03 -1.60 10.45
CA LYS A 164 -7.42 -1.47 10.01
C LYS A 164 -7.49 -0.61 8.75
N SER A 165 -7.81 -1.24 7.61
CA SER A 165 -8.10 -0.55 6.36
C SER A 165 -9.60 -0.25 6.24
N PRO A 166 -10.00 0.90 5.65
CA PRO A 166 -11.40 1.18 5.35
C PRO A 166 -11.99 0.27 4.26
N LEU A 167 -11.16 -0.46 3.52
CA LEU A 167 -11.60 -1.36 2.44
C LEU A 167 -12.12 -2.72 2.95
N THR A 168 -11.92 -3.04 4.23
CA THR A 168 -12.30 -4.34 4.79
C THR A 168 -12.77 -4.22 6.23
N SER A 169 -13.69 -5.09 6.63
CA SER A 169 -14.09 -5.26 8.02
C SER A 169 -13.01 -6.00 8.85
N LEU A 170 -12.21 -6.86 8.23
CA LEU A 170 -11.21 -7.70 8.90
C LEU A 170 -9.82 -7.01 8.92
N PRO A 171 -9.28 -6.64 10.09
CA PRO A 171 -7.95 -6.04 10.18
C PRO A 171 -6.84 -7.08 9.94
N LEU A 172 -5.74 -6.64 9.32
CA LEU A 172 -4.51 -7.43 9.25
C LEU A 172 -3.84 -7.40 10.64
N ARG A 173 -3.30 -8.53 11.08
CA ARG A 173 -2.77 -8.72 12.44
C ARG A 173 -1.42 -9.42 12.43
N LYS A 174 -0.53 -9.01 13.33
CA LYS A 174 0.72 -9.74 13.62
C LYS A 174 1.13 -9.56 15.08
N THR A 175 1.68 -10.61 15.65
CA THR A 175 2.17 -10.63 17.03
C THR A 175 3.69 -10.67 17.09
N VAL A 176 4.26 -10.13 18.18
CA VAL A 176 5.68 -10.25 18.52
C VAL A 176 5.82 -10.55 20.01
N LYS A 177 6.79 -11.39 20.35
CA LYS A 177 7.08 -11.76 21.73
C LYS A 177 8.18 -10.88 22.30
N ILE A 178 8.10 -10.54 23.58
CA ILE A 178 9.18 -9.83 24.29
C ILE A 178 10.03 -10.82 25.09
N ASN A 179 11.34 -10.65 25.03
CA ASN A 179 12.31 -11.33 25.89
C ASN A 179 13.03 -10.30 26.75
N ILE A 180 12.85 -10.36 28.07
CA ILE A 180 13.51 -9.45 29.01
C ILE A 180 14.72 -10.12 29.65
N LYS A 181 15.87 -9.45 29.56
CA LYS A 181 17.11 -9.78 30.27
C LYS A 181 17.23 -8.95 31.55
N CYS A 182 17.63 -9.57 32.64
CA CYS A 182 17.87 -8.88 33.91
C CYS A 182 19.11 -7.97 33.82
N LYS A 183 19.02 -6.80 34.49
CA LYS A 183 20.06 -5.77 34.48
C LYS A 183 21.33 -6.17 35.26
N PHE A 184 21.22 -7.08 36.24
CA PHE A 184 22.33 -7.51 37.08
C PHE A 184 22.39 -9.05 37.19
N VAL A 185 23.57 -9.62 36.91
CA VAL A 185 23.91 -11.05 37.11
C VAL A 185 24.45 -11.29 38.53
N LEU A 186 24.03 -10.49 39.51
CA LEU A 186 24.39 -10.70 40.90
C LEU A 186 23.11 -10.94 41.68
N THR A 187 22.86 -12.22 41.98
CA THR A 187 21.83 -12.77 42.89
C THR A 187 20.51 -13.17 42.20
N PHE A 188 20.49 -14.44 41.76
CA PHE A 188 19.36 -15.30 41.35
C PHE A 188 18.50 -14.93 40.12
N CYS A 189 18.88 -15.48 38.96
CA CYS A 189 17.90 -16.10 38.07
C CYS A 189 18.07 -17.62 38.18
N ILE A 190 17.13 -18.27 38.86
CA ILE A 190 17.00 -19.73 38.80
C ILE A 190 16.29 -20.06 37.48
N GLN A 191 16.76 -21.14 36.86
CA GLN A 191 16.42 -21.74 35.56
C GLN A 191 14.92 -21.76 35.18
#